data_AF-A0A6I6FKL2-F1
#
_entry.id   AF-A0A6I6FKL2-F1
#
_cell.length_a   1.000
_cell.length_b   1.000
_cell.length_c   1.000
_cell.angle_alpha   90.00
_cell.angle_beta   90.00
_cell.angle_gamma   90.00
#
_symmetry.space_group_name_H-M   'P 1'
#
loop_
_entity.id
_entity.type
_entity.pdbx_description
1 polymer ?
#
loop_
_entity_poly.entity_id
_entity_poly.type
_entity_poly.pdbx_seq_one_letter_code
_entity_poly.pdbx_strand_id
1 'polypeptide(L)'
;MPAVSSVLVPYASYLRVYEPLAAFPEPERGHWARYARRGTSPTAQDELRRSLADLLATPPVAVPVQESADAFVLEVDGVVCVCPWRTRLRGWLALEELAGTLPPTVLDAAVPPVVRGQAEADYERWRERNPDARPWIRTELWQVPVRWFALFADEDREYVAPGGPGKAPVLRYRTPMVQARRRVARALKTLREALDEGPLTEGLVDVGRWLEEFHPRSLVELDYGGLVHALPEEFLDGDRSAADVAAGLAALRAGDGAGAAKAYERLTERWRAVRARQHAN
;
A
#
# COMPACT_ATOMS: atom_id res chain seq x y z
N MET A 1 -30.41 2.73 9.34
CA MET A 1 -29.06 3.14 8.90
C MET A 1 -28.14 2.95 10.09
N PRO A 2 -27.22 1.98 10.10
CA PRO A 2 -26.27 1.90 11.20
C PRO A 2 -25.46 3.19 11.22
N ALA A 3 -25.18 3.73 12.42
CA ALA A 3 -24.37 4.91 12.59
C ALA A 3 -23.03 4.69 11.87
N VAL A 4 -22.76 5.48 10.84
CA VAL A 4 -21.47 5.44 10.14
C VAL A 4 -20.46 5.97 11.14
N SER A 5 -19.65 5.07 11.70
CA SER A 5 -18.60 5.42 12.67
C SER A 5 -17.74 6.57 12.13
N SER A 6 -17.52 7.60 12.96
CA SER A 6 -16.64 8.73 12.65
C SER A 6 -15.15 8.40 12.84
N VAL A 7 -14.81 7.14 13.14
CA VAL A 7 -13.43 6.71 13.37
C VAL A 7 -12.64 6.84 12.06
N LEU A 8 -11.67 7.74 12.09
CA LEU A 8 -10.60 7.81 11.11
C LEU A 8 -9.50 6.86 11.55
N VAL A 9 -8.97 6.07 10.63
CA VAL A 9 -7.83 5.19 10.88
C VAL A 9 -6.58 5.89 10.33
N PRO A 10 -5.75 6.49 11.21
CA PRO A 10 -4.83 7.54 10.78
C PRO A 10 -3.42 7.03 10.46
N TYR A 11 -3.24 5.74 10.20
CA TYR A 11 -1.89 5.14 10.18
C TYR A 11 -1.56 4.23 8.99
N ALA A 12 -2.52 3.91 8.12
CA ALA A 12 -2.25 3.02 6.98
C ALA A 12 -1.73 3.80 5.76
N SER A 13 -0.62 3.33 5.17
CA SER A 13 -0.14 3.75 3.85
C SER A 13 -0.32 2.61 2.84
N TYR A 14 -0.42 2.94 1.56
CA TYR A 14 -0.75 1.99 0.51
C TYR A 14 0.17 2.13 -0.69
N LEU A 15 0.61 1.00 -1.23
CA LEU A 15 1.12 0.90 -2.59
C LEU A 15 0.07 0.17 -3.44
N ARG A 16 -0.51 0.86 -4.42
CA ARG A 16 -1.63 0.40 -5.24
C ARG A 16 -1.23 0.27 -6.70
N VAL A 17 -1.79 -0.71 -7.39
CA VAL A 17 -1.74 -0.83 -8.85
C VAL A 17 -3.14 -0.64 -9.41
N TYR A 18 -3.27 0.27 -10.38
CA TYR A 18 -4.50 0.48 -11.14
C TYR A 18 -4.30 -0.09 -12.55
N GLU A 19 -5.03 -1.15 -12.88
CA GLU A 19 -4.94 -1.81 -14.17
C GLU A 19 -6.03 -1.33 -15.13
N PRO A 20 -5.74 -1.17 -16.44
CA PRO A 20 -6.78 -0.87 -17.41
C PRO A 20 -7.79 -2.02 -17.47
N LEU A 21 -9.05 -1.72 -17.79
CA LEU A 21 -10.11 -2.74 -17.92
C LEU A 21 -9.73 -3.93 -18.83
N ALA A 22 -8.91 -3.69 -19.85
CA ALA A 22 -8.42 -4.72 -20.77
C ALA A 22 -7.54 -5.80 -20.09
N ALA A 23 -6.98 -5.53 -18.91
CA ALA A 23 -6.19 -6.49 -18.14
C ALA A 23 -7.05 -7.56 -17.44
N PHE A 24 -8.35 -7.30 -17.28
CA PHE A 24 -9.26 -8.22 -16.60
C PHE A 24 -9.94 -9.17 -17.61
N PRO A 25 -10.11 -10.46 -17.30
CA PRO A 25 -10.93 -11.37 -18.10
C PRO A 25 -12.42 -11.10 -17.87
N GLU A 26 -13.29 -11.62 -18.76
CA GLU A 26 -14.72 -11.69 -18.47
C GLU A 26 -15.01 -12.84 -17.49
N PRO A 27 -16.01 -12.73 -16.59
CA PRO A 27 -17.00 -11.63 -16.46
C PRO A 27 -16.54 -10.42 -15.62
N GLU A 28 -15.30 -10.45 -15.09
CA GLU A 28 -14.77 -9.44 -14.17
C GLU A 28 -14.62 -8.06 -14.85
N ARG A 29 -14.14 -8.03 -16.10
CA ARG A 29 -14.07 -6.81 -16.90
C ARG A 29 -15.43 -6.11 -17.03
N GLY A 30 -16.48 -6.86 -17.38
CA GLY A 30 -17.83 -6.33 -17.49
C GLY A 30 -18.38 -5.84 -16.15
N HIS A 31 -18.04 -6.50 -15.05
CA HIS A 31 -18.34 -6.03 -13.70
C HIS A 31 -17.68 -4.67 -13.42
N TRP A 32 -16.36 -4.54 -13.62
CA TRP A 32 -15.62 -3.32 -13.36
C TRP A 32 -16.03 -2.15 -14.27
N ALA A 33 -16.32 -2.42 -15.55
CA ALA A 33 -16.88 -1.42 -16.46
C ALA A 33 -18.22 -0.85 -15.95
N ARG A 34 -19.11 -1.69 -15.42
CA ARG A 34 -20.37 -1.23 -14.80
C ARG A 34 -20.13 -0.50 -13.49
N TYR A 35 -19.18 -0.98 -12.68
CA TYR A 35 -18.83 -0.39 -11.39
C TYR A 35 -18.33 1.04 -11.57
N ALA A 36 -17.35 1.26 -12.46
CA ALA A 36 -16.77 2.58 -12.73
C ALA A 36 -17.81 3.63 -13.17
N ARG A 37 -18.84 3.22 -13.91
CA ARG A 37 -19.93 4.13 -14.36
C ARG A 37 -20.86 4.61 -13.24
N ARG A 38 -20.82 4.01 -12.04
CA ARG A 38 -21.70 4.41 -10.93
C ARG A 38 -21.30 5.76 -10.30
N GLY A 39 -20.06 6.22 -10.51
CA GLY A 39 -19.59 7.54 -10.10
C GLY A 39 -19.30 7.72 -8.60
N THR A 40 -19.76 6.82 -7.73
CA THR A 40 -19.39 6.79 -6.30
C THR A 40 -18.54 5.57 -6.00
N SER A 41 -17.29 5.79 -5.61
CA SER A 41 -16.38 4.74 -5.14
C SER A 41 -16.08 4.93 -3.66
N PRO A 42 -16.18 3.88 -2.83
CA PRO A 42 -15.79 3.97 -1.43
C PRO A 42 -14.30 4.33 -1.28
N THR A 43 -13.97 4.96 -0.16
CA THR A 43 -12.61 5.38 0.18
C THR A 43 -11.85 4.29 0.95
N ALA A 44 -10.53 4.44 1.09
CA ALA A 44 -9.74 3.56 1.96
C ALA A 44 -10.23 3.59 3.41
N GLN A 45 -10.74 4.74 3.89
CA GLN A 45 -11.34 4.85 5.22
C GLN A 45 -12.65 4.05 5.32
N ASP A 46 -13.44 3.95 4.24
CA ASP A 46 -14.64 3.11 4.23
C ASP A 46 -14.28 1.62 4.33
N GLU A 47 -13.22 1.20 3.64
CA GLU A 47 -12.71 -0.17 3.75
C GLU A 47 -12.30 -0.49 5.19
N LEU A 48 -11.41 0.35 5.76
CA LEU A 48 -10.89 0.14 7.11
C LEU A 48 -11.99 0.16 8.16
N ARG A 49 -12.98 1.06 8.03
CA ARG A 49 -14.13 1.11 8.95
C ARG A 49 -14.95 -0.18 8.91
N ARG A 50 -15.16 -0.77 7.72
CA ARG A 50 -15.84 -2.07 7.59
C ARG A 50 -15.02 -3.17 8.26
N SER A 51 -13.73 -3.26 7.97
CA SER A 51 -12.84 -4.25 8.58
C SER A 51 -12.75 -4.13 10.11
N LEU A 52 -12.72 -2.92 10.66
CA LEU A 52 -12.74 -2.70 12.11
C LEU A 52 -14.08 -3.11 12.73
N ALA A 53 -15.20 -2.84 12.06
CA ALA A 53 -16.51 -3.26 12.54
C ALA A 53 -16.64 -4.80 12.58
N ASP A 54 -16.08 -5.49 11.59
CA ASP A 54 -16.06 -6.96 11.52
C ASP A 54 -15.32 -7.60 12.71
N LEU A 55 -14.28 -6.94 13.23
CA LEU A 55 -13.55 -7.38 14.42
C LEU A 55 -14.33 -7.22 15.74
N LEU A 56 -15.40 -6.42 15.77
CA LEU A 56 -16.23 -6.22 16.97
C LEU A 56 -17.29 -7.31 17.16
N ALA A 57 -17.48 -8.20 16.17
CA ALA A 57 -18.41 -9.31 16.26
C ALA A 57 -17.97 -10.37 17.29
N THR A 58 -18.90 -11.22 17.75
CA THR A 58 -18.59 -12.38 18.61
C THR A 58 -19.11 -13.67 17.96
N PRO A 59 -18.22 -14.55 17.45
CA PRO A 59 -16.76 -14.38 17.35
C PRO A 59 -16.35 -13.27 16.37
N PRO A 60 -15.11 -12.73 16.48
CA PRO A 60 -14.63 -11.70 15.55
C PRO A 60 -14.49 -12.25 14.14
N VAL A 61 -14.83 -11.44 13.14
CA VAL A 61 -14.66 -11.78 11.73
C VAL A 61 -13.32 -11.18 11.26
N ALA A 62 -12.24 -11.94 11.44
CA ALA A 62 -10.89 -11.48 11.08
C ALA A 62 -10.69 -11.33 9.56
N VAL A 63 -11.38 -12.15 8.77
CA VAL A 63 -11.35 -12.12 7.31
C VAL A 63 -12.79 -12.15 6.80
N PRO A 64 -13.19 -11.22 5.91
CA PRO A 64 -14.54 -11.20 5.35
C PRO A 64 -14.92 -12.51 4.66
N VAL A 65 -16.18 -12.94 4.84
CA VAL A 65 -16.69 -14.21 4.29
C VAL A 65 -16.75 -14.20 2.77
N GLN A 66 -16.91 -13.03 2.15
CA GLN A 66 -16.97 -12.85 0.70
C GLN A 66 -15.93 -11.83 0.26
N GLU A 67 -15.48 -11.97 -0.98
CA GLU A 67 -14.58 -10.97 -1.56
C GLU A 67 -15.33 -9.65 -1.78
N SER A 68 -14.62 -8.54 -1.56
CA SER A 68 -15.13 -7.21 -1.81
C SER A 68 -15.46 -7.02 -3.30
N ALA A 69 -16.63 -6.44 -3.55
CA ALA A 69 -17.05 -5.98 -4.88
C ALA A 69 -16.66 -4.51 -5.13
N ASP A 70 -15.82 -3.93 -4.26
CA ASP A 70 -15.36 -2.54 -4.34
C ASP A 70 -13.94 -2.44 -4.91
N ALA A 71 -13.68 -1.29 -5.54
CA ALA A 71 -12.41 -0.97 -6.14
C ALA A 71 -12.16 0.54 -6.12
N PHE A 72 -10.89 0.94 -6.11
CA PHE A 72 -10.52 2.30 -6.48
C PHE A 72 -10.54 2.41 -8.00
N VAL A 73 -11.08 3.51 -8.51
CA VAL A 73 -11.21 3.78 -9.94
C VAL A 73 -10.54 5.11 -10.25
N LEU A 74 -9.79 5.14 -11.35
CA LEU A 74 -9.25 6.36 -11.91
C LEU A 74 -9.46 6.38 -13.42
N GLU A 75 -9.51 7.57 -13.99
CA GLU A 75 -9.47 7.77 -15.44
C GLU A 75 -8.23 8.60 -15.77
N VAL A 76 -7.38 8.08 -16.66
CA VAL A 76 -6.18 8.76 -17.15
C VAL A 76 -6.17 8.68 -18.67
N ASP A 77 -6.11 9.84 -19.32
CA ASP A 77 -6.15 9.98 -20.78
C ASP A 77 -7.33 9.23 -21.44
N GLY A 78 -8.50 9.28 -20.80
CA GLY A 78 -9.71 8.59 -21.26
C GLY A 78 -9.73 7.07 -21.04
N VAL A 79 -8.73 6.51 -20.35
CA VAL A 79 -8.65 5.10 -19.99
C VAL A 79 -9.05 4.91 -18.54
N VAL A 80 -10.12 4.13 -18.31
CA VAL A 80 -10.53 3.69 -16.98
C VAL A 80 -9.57 2.60 -16.49
N CYS A 81 -8.94 2.86 -15.35
CA CYS A 81 -8.13 1.89 -14.62
C CYS A 81 -8.73 1.61 -13.24
N VAL A 82 -8.58 0.37 -12.81
CA VAL A 82 -9.25 -0.17 -11.62
C VAL A 82 -8.21 -0.84 -10.72
N CYS A 83 -8.31 -0.57 -9.42
CA CYS A 83 -7.54 -1.22 -8.37
C CYS A 83 -8.53 -1.93 -7.44
N PRO A 84 -8.83 -3.22 -7.68
CA PRO A 84 -9.71 -4.00 -6.83
C PRO A 84 -9.22 -4.05 -5.39
N TRP A 85 -10.13 -3.89 -4.43
CA TRP A 85 -9.75 -3.89 -3.01
C TRP A 85 -9.19 -5.23 -2.56
N ARG A 86 -9.76 -6.34 -3.05
CA ARG A 86 -9.40 -7.71 -2.66
C ARG A 86 -9.25 -7.86 -1.13
N THR A 87 -10.17 -7.25 -0.37
CA THR A 87 -10.11 -7.16 1.09
C THR A 87 -10.01 -8.53 1.75
N ARG A 88 -10.68 -9.55 1.18
CA ARG A 88 -10.62 -10.91 1.71
C ARG A 88 -9.22 -11.51 1.55
N LEU A 89 -8.65 -11.45 0.35
CA LEU A 89 -7.28 -11.91 0.11
C LEU A 89 -6.28 -11.18 1.01
N ARG A 90 -6.37 -9.85 1.06
CA ARG A 90 -5.47 -9.05 1.92
C ARG A 90 -5.66 -9.34 3.40
N GLY A 91 -6.87 -9.67 3.83
CA GLY A 91 -7.16 -10.10 5.21
C GLY A 91 -6.43 -11.40 5.58
N TRP A 92 -6.42 -12.40 4.69
CA TRP A 92 -5.66 -13.63 4.92
C TRP A 92 -4.15 -13.38 5.00
N LEU A 93 -3.59 -12.59 4.07
CA LEU A 93 -2.17 -12.25 4.09
C LEU A 93 -1.79 -11.46 5.36
N ALA A 94 -2.61 -10.49 5.76
CA ALA A 94 -2.39 -9.74 6.99
C ALA A 94 -2.46 -10.62 8.25
N LEU A 95 -3.33 -11.63 8.26
CA LEU A 95 -3.45 -12.54 9.40
C LEU A 95 -2.22 -13.45 9.55
N GLU A 96 -1.62 -13.88 8.43
CA GLU A 96 -0.35 -14.63 8.40
C GLU A 96 0.80 -13.80 8.98
N GLU A 97 0.88 -12.51 8.60
CA GLU A 97 1.88 -11.56 9.12
C GLU A 97 1.67 -11.21 10.61
N LEU A 98 0.41 -11.22 11.07
CA LEU A 98 0.05 -10.79 12.43
C LEU A 98 0.67 -11.68 13.52
N ALA A 99 0.83 -12.97 13.24
CA ALA A 99 1.45 -13.94 14.15
C ALA A 99 2.91 -13.61 14.50
N GLY A 100 3.63 -12.93 13.61
CA GLY A 100 5.00 -12.45 13.85
C GLY A 100 5.07 -11.06 14.49
N THR A 101 3.94 -10.35 14.60
CA THR A 101 3.91 -8.93 14.95
C THR A 101 3.36 -8.66 16.35
N LEU A 102 2.37 -9.44 16.82
CA LEU A 102 1.74 -9.25 18.12
C LEU A 102 2.21 -10.30 19.16
N PRO A 103 2.31 -9.92 20.45
CA PRO A 103 2.48 -10.91 21.52
C PRO A 103 1.35 -11.96 21.50
N PRO A 104 1.63 -13.25 21.74
CA PRO A 104 0.63 -14.31 21.61
C PRO A 104 -0.66 -14.08 22.41
N THR A 105 -0.55 -13.53 23.62
CA THR A 105 -1.71 -13.23 24.48
C THR A 105 -2.61 -12.15 23.90
N VAL A 106 -2.03 -11.11 23.29
CA VAL A 106 -2.77 -10.03 22.63
C VAL A 106 -3.43 -10.58 21.37
N LEU A 107 -2.71 -11.41 20.62
CA LEU A 107 -3.23 -12.05 19.41
C LEU A 107 -4.40 -12.98 19.72
N ASP A 108 -4.31 -13.80 20.77
CA ASP A 108 -5.39 -14.68 21.21
C ASP A 108 -6.63 -13.93 21.69
N ALA A 109 -6.44 -12.76 22.32
CA ALA A 109 -7.55 -11.91 22.72
C ALA A 109 -8.22 -11.23 21.51
N ALA A 110 -7.44 -10.76 20.54
CA ALA A 110 -7.96 -10.02 19.38
C ALA A 110 -8.59 -10.95 18.32
N VAL A 111 -7.91 -12.07 18.02
CA VAL A 111 -8.37 -13.05 17.02
C VAL A 111 -8.10 -14.44 17.58
N PRO A 112 -9.08 -15.09 18.25
CA PRO A 112 -8.86 -16.36 18.94
C PRO A 112 -8.27 -17.47 18.05
N PRO A 113 -7.48 -18.42 18.60
CA PRO A 113 -6.84 -19.48 17.82
C PRO A 113 -7.78 -20.25 16.88
N VAL A 114 -9.03 -20.51 17.32
CA VAL A 114 -10.04 -21.19 16.51
C VAL A 114 -10.44 -20.39 15.27
N VAL A 115 -10.52 -19.06 15.38
CA VAL A 115 -10.82 -18.17 14.26
C VAL A 115 -9.64 -18.14 13.28
N ARG A 116 -8.41 -18.11 13.80
CA ARG A 116 -7.19 -18.12 12.98
C ARG A 116 -7.05 -19.43 12.20
N GLY A 117 -7.20 -20.57 12.87
CA GLY A 117 -7.13 -21.88 12.21
C GLY A 117 -8.22 -22.08 11.15
N GLN A 118 -9.43 -21.56 11.38
CA GLN A 118 -10.48 -21.58 10.36
C GLN A 118 -10.10 -20.70 9.16
N ALA A 119 -9.60 -19.49 9.38
CA ALA A 119 -9.21 -18.57 8.33
C ALA A 119 -8.04 -19.12 7.49
N GLU A 120 -7.05 -19.75 8.13
CA GLU A 120 -5.93 -20.44 7.47
C GLU A 120 -6.43 -21.58 6.57
N ALA A 121 -7.27 -22.47 7.10
CA ALA A 121 -7.85 -23.57 6.32
C ALA A 121 -8.74 -23.07 5.16
N ASP A 122 -9.47 -21.97 5.34
CA ASP A 122 -10.23 -21.32 4.28
C ASP A 122 -9.31 -20.73 3.20
N TYR A 123 -8.19 -20.14 3.60
CA TYR A 123 -7.22 -19.57 2.68
C TYR A 123 -6.56 -20.65 1.83
N GLU A 124 -6.13 -21.76 2.44
CA GLU A 124 -5.54 -22.89 1.72
C GLU A 124 -6.47 -23.43 0.63
N ARG A 125 -7.73 -23.73 0.98
CA ARG A 125 -8.74 -24.18 0.01
C ARG A 125 -9.03 -23.16 -1.08
N TRP A 126 -8.99 -21.88 -0.74
CA TRP A 126 -9.22 -20.82 -1.70
C TRP A 126 -8.04 -20.69 -2.67
N ARG A 127 -6.80 -20.75 -2.16
CA ARG A 127 -5.57 -20.64 -2.95
C ARG A 127 -5.42 -21.77 -3.97
N GLU A 128 -5.81 -23.00 -3.61
CA GLU A 128 -5.86 -24.14 -4.54
C GLU A 128 -6.72 -23.87 -5.78
N ARG A 129 -7.80 -23.10 -5.62
CA ARG A 129 -8.73 -22.75 -6.71
C ARG A 129 -8.35 -21.44 -7.41
N ASN A 130 -7.43 -20.67 -6.84
CA ASN A 130 -7.03 -19.34 -7.31
C ASN A 130 -5.50 -19.21 -7.28
N PRO A 131 -4.76 -20.06 -8.00
CA PRO A 131 -3.29 -20.09 -7.95
C PRO A 131 -2.64 -18.78 -8.43
N ASP A 132 -3.31 -18.06 -9.34
CA ASP A 132 -2.81 -16.80 -9.93
C ASP A 132 -3.36 -15.55 -9.20
N ALA A 133 -3.99 -15.72 -8.04
CA ALA A 133 -4.50 -14.59 -7.31
C ALA A 133 -3.38 -13.76 -6.68
N ARG A 134 -3.48 -12.44 -6.83
CA ARG A 134 -2.56 -11.48 -6.24
C ARG A 134 -3.28 -10.28 -5.66
N PRO A 135 -2.73 -9.60 -4.65
CA PRO A 135 -3.27 -8.35 -4.16
C PRO A 135 -2.81 -7.18 -5.04
N TRP A 136 -3.73 -6.29 -5.41
CA TRP A 136 -3.42 -5.02 -6.10
C TRP A 136 -2.91 -3.93 -5.15
N ILE A 137 -3.00 -4.17 -3.85
CA ILE A 137 -2.72 -3.22 -2.80
C ILE A 137 -1.79 -3.89 -1.80
N ARG A 138 -0.62 -3.30 -1.57
CA ARG A 138 0.23 -3.58 -0.41
C ARG A 138 0.00 -2.49 0.63
N THR A 139 -0.06 -2.87 1.90
CA THR A 139 -0.40 -1.96 3.01
C THR A 139 0.69 -2.01 4.06
N GLU A 140 1.06 -0.85 4.60
CA GLU A 140 2.01 -0.72 5.71
C GLU A 140 1.42 0.22 6.76
N LEU A 141 1.74 0.00 8.03
CA LEU A 141 1.20 0.79 9.14
C LEU A 141 2.31 1.65 9.74
N TRP A 142 2.02 2.94 9.98
CA TRP A 142 2.94 3.91 10.58
C TRP A 142 4.27 4.11 9.85
N GLN A 143 4.39 3.64 8.61
CA GLN A 143 5.57 3.81 7.78
C GLN A 143 5.23 3.78 6.30
N VAL A 144 6.15 4.30 5.50
CA VAL A 144 6.25 4.00 4.06
C VAL A 144 7.62 3.38 3.82
N PRO A 145 7.70 2.12 3.35
CA PRO A 145 8.96 1.49 3.06
C PRO A 145 9.82 2.23 2.03
N VAL A 146 11.13 2.32 2.28
CA VAL A 146 12.10 2.91 1.35
C VAL A 146 12.02 2.30 -0.06
N ARG A 147 11.79 0.98 -0.13
CA ARG A 147 11.59 0.23 -1.38
C ARG A 147 10.40 0.72 -2.22
N TRP A 148 9.39 1.33 -1.61
CA TRP A 148 8.26 1.91 -2.33
C TRP A 148 8.62 3.26 -2.94
N PHE A 149 9.38 4.11 -2.23
CA PHE A 149 9.85 5.39 -2.77
C PHE A 149 10.74 5.23 -4.01
N ALA A 150 11.52 4.15 -4.08
CA ALA A 150 12.36 3.85 -5.24
C ALA A 150 11.58 3.67 -6.56
N LEU A 151 10.26 3.49 -6.50
CA LEU A 151 9.39 3.37 -7.69
C LEU A 151 9.08 4.71 -8.34
N PHE A 152 9.27 5.82 -7.63
CA PHE A 152 8.79 7.14 -8.00
C PHE A 152 9.94 8.13 -8.19
N ALA A 153 9.69 9.18 -8.96
CA ALA A 153 10.51 10.39 -8.95
C ALA A 153 9.79 11.49 -8.16
N ASP A 154 10.49 12.58 -7.84
CA ASP A 154 9.89 13.69 -7.07
C ASP A 154 8.75 14.36 -7.84
N GLU A 155 8.82 14.37 -9.18
CA GLU A 155 7.81 14.95 -10.05
C GLU A 155 6.51 14.14 -10.09
N ASP A 156 6.55 12.88 -9.65
CA ASP A 156 5.34 12.04 -9.53
C ASP A 156 4.50 12.43 -8.30
N ARG A 157 5.01 13.32 -7.44
CA ARG A 157 4.39 13.77 -6.19
C ARG A 157 3.20 14.70 -6.44
N GLU A 158 2.10 14.39 -5.79
CA GLU A 158 0.93 15.25 -5.68
C GLU A 158 0.64 15.50 -4.21
N TYR A 159 0.64 16.78 -3.82
CA TYR A 159 0.22 17.23 -2.51
C TYR A 159 -0.91 18.25 -2.65
N VAL A 160 -2.01 18.00 -1.94
CA VAL A 160 -3.14 18.92 -1.83
C VAL A 160 -3.35 19.21 -0.35
N ALA A 161 -3.16 20.47 0.03
CA ALA A 161 -3.38 20.95 1.38
C ALA A 161 -4.85 20.79 1.81
N PRO A 162 -5.15 20.82 3.12
CA PRO A 162 -6.52 20.68 3.61
C PRO A 162 -7.44 21.76 3.03
N GLY A 163 -8.50 21.34 2.33
CA GLY A 163 -9.40 22.23 1.59
C GLY A 163 -10.53 22.86 2.41
N GLY A 164 -10.34 23.04 3.73
CA GLY A 164 -11.38 23.46 4.69
C GLY A 164 -12.05 22.30 5.44
N PRO A 165 -13.09 22.57 6.26
CA PRO A 165 -13.70 21.58 7.14
C PRO A 165 -14.16 20.32 6.38
N GLY A 166 -13.66 19.15 6.81
CA GLY A 166 -14.04 17.85 6.25
C GLY A 166 -13.30 17.42 4.97
N LYS A 167 -12.40 18.24 4.42
CA LYS A 167 -11.51 17.82 3.31
C LYS A 167 -10.13 17.48 3.84
N ALA A 168 -9.84 16.18 3.89
CA ALA A 168 -8.52 15.69 4.28
C ALA A 168 -7.44 16.13 3.27
N PRO A 169 -6.21 16.40 3.72
CA PRO A 169 -5.09 16.57 2.81
C PRO A 169 -4.83 15.29 2.02
N VAL A 170 -4.23 15.42 0.84
CA VAL A 170 -3.80 14.31 0.00
C VAL A 170 -2.31 14.41 -0.18
N LEU A 171 -1.58 13.31 0.07
CA LEU A 171 -0.19 13.15 -0.34
C LEU A 171 -0.05 11.80 -1.01
N ARG A 172 0.30 11.81 -2.29
CA ARG A 172 0.53 10.59 -3.08
C ARG A 172 1.62 10.77 -4.12
N TYR A 173 2.17 9.67 -4.59
CA TYR A 173 3.00 9.61 -5.78
C TYR A 173 2.34 8.70 -6.80
N ARG A 174 2.28 9.09 -8.07
CA ARG A 174 1.69 8.24 -9.12
C ARG A 174 2.53 8.24 -10.38
N THR A 175 2.83 7.06 -10.90
CA THR A 175 3.66 6.88 -12.09
C THR A 175 3.16 5.73 -12.97
N PRO A 176 3.41 5.76 -14.29
CA PRO A 176 3.18 4.60 -15.15
C PRO A 176 4.00 3.37 -14.73
N MET A 177 3.42 2.17 -14.87
CA MET A 177 4.06 0.88 -14.54
C MET A 177 5.42 0.69 -15.21
N VAL A 178 5.54 1.08 -16.49
CA VAL A 178 6.81 1.03 -17.23
C VAL A 178 7.90 1.85 -16.54
N GLN A 179 7.55 3.02 -15.99
CA GLN A 179 8.50 3.87 -15.26
C GLN A 179 8.89 3.27 -13.92
N ALA A 180 7.91 2.76 -13.16
CA ALA A 180 8.16 2.08 -11.89
C ALA A 180 9.11 0.89 -12.08
N ARG A 181 8.82 -0.02 -13.01
CA ARG A 181 9.69 -1.18 -13.32
C ARG A 181 11.09 -0.76 -13.76
N ARG A 182 11.20 0.27 -14.61
CA ARG A 182 12.49 0.81 -15.05
C ARG A 182 13.32 1.35 -13.88
N ARG A 183 12.67 2.05 -12.93
CA ARG A 183 13.34 2.60 -11.74
C ARG A 183 13.78 1.49 -10.79
N VAL A 184 12.95 0.47 -10.55
CA VAL A 184 13.33 -0.73 -9.77
C VAL A 184 14.55 -1.41 -10.36
N ALA A 185 14.53 -1.69 -11.67
CA ALA A 185 15.64 -2.37 -12.33
C ALA A 185 16.96 -1.57 -12.19
N ARG A 186 16.89 -0.24 -12.33
CA ARG A 186 18.05 0.64 -12.13
C ARG A 186 18.51 0.70 -10.68
N ALA A 187 17.58 0.76 -9.73
CA ALA A 187 17.89 0.75 -8.31
C ALA A 187 18.56 -0.57 -7.90
N LEU A 188 18.01 -1.71 -8.30
CA LEU A 188 18.58 -3.03 -8.06
C LEU A 188 19.97 -3.19 -8.65
N LYS A 189 20.19 -2.73 -9.88
CA LYS A 189 21.52 -2.74 -10.49
C LYS A 189 22.51 -1.94 -9.64
N THR A 190 22.16 -0.70 -9.28
CA THR A 190 23.02 0.17 -8.48
C THR A 190 23.30 -0.38 -7.08
N LEU A 191 22.30 -0.96 -6.40
CA LEU A 191 22.50 -1.53 -5.08
C LEU A 191 23.39 -2.78 -5.12
N ARG A 192 23.21 -3.67 -6.11
CA ARG A 192 24.07 -4.86 -6.27
C ARG A 192 25.52 -4.54 -6.62
N GLU A 193 25.76 -3.40 -7.27
CA GLU A 193 27.11 -2.93 -7.61
C GLU A 193 27.79 -2.24 -6.42
N ALA A 194 27.02 -1.53 -5.58
CA ALA A 194 27.56 -0.67 -4.53
C ALA A 194 27.52 -1.28 -3.12
N LEU A 195 26.64 -2.25 -2.87
CA LEU A 195 26.38 -2.85 -1.57
C LEU A 195 26.31 -4.38 -1.71
N ASP A 196 26.65 -5.09 -0.63
CA ASP A 196 26.40 -6.53 -0.54
C ASP A 196 24.88 -6.83 -0.51
N GLU A 197 24.52 -8.10 -0.75
CA GLU A 197 23.14 -8.55 -0.61
C GLU A 197 22.61 -8.28 0.81
N GLY A 198 21.36 -7.83 0.89
CA GLY A 198 20.74 -7.48 2.17
C GLY A 198 19.28 -7.00 2.03
N PRO A 199 18.65 -6.60 3.15
CA PRO A 199 17.20 -6.39 3.23
C PRO A 199 16.64 -5.36 2.24
N LEU A 200 17.42 -4.33 1.90
CA LEU A 200 17.02 -3.31 0.91
C LEU A 200 16.95 -3.90 -0.50
N THR A 201 17.94 -4.72 -0.88
CA THR A 201 17.99 -5.39 -2.18
C THR A 201 16.89 -6.44 -2.28
N GLU A 202 16.72 -7.28 -1.26
CA GLU A 202 15.65 -8.28 -1.18
C GLU A 202 14.26 -7.65 -1.28
N GLY A 203 14.02 -6.58 -0.51
CA GLY A 203 12.75 -5.85 -0.54
C GLY A 203 12.45 -5.23 -1.92
N LEU A 204 13.47 -4.74 -2.64
CA LEU A 204 13.28 -4.24 -4.00
C LEU A 204 13.05 -5.37 -5.02
N VAL A 205 13.67 -6.53 -4.83
CA VAL A 205 13.39 -7.72 -5.66
C VAL A 205 11.94 -8.16 -5.47
N ASP A 206 11.46 -8.24 -4.23
CA ASP A 206 10.08 -8.58 -3.90
C ASP A 206 9.07 -7.61 -4.54
N VAL A 207 9.25 -6.29 -4.35
CA VAL A 207 8.39 -5.28 -4.98
C VAL A 207 8.48 -5.35 -6.51
N GLY A 208 9.68 -5.58 -7.07
CA GLY A 208 9.86 -5.75 -8.51
C GLY A 208 9.07 -6.92 -9.09
N ARG A 209 9.16 -8.09 -8.46
CA ARG A 209 8.41 -9.30 -8.85
C ARG A 209 6.90 -9.07 -8.78
N TRP A 210 6.42 -8.44 -7.71
CA TRP A 210 5.02 -8.09 -7.59
C TRP A 210 4.55 -7.16 -8.71
N LEU A 211 5.35 -6.14 -9.06
CA LEU A 211 5.02 -5.26 -10.18
C LEU A 211 4.95 -6.02 -11.52
N GLU A 212 5.70 -7.10 -11.72
CA GLU A 212 5.72 -7.91 -12.94
C GLU A 212 4.41 -8.66 -13.19
N GLU A 213 3.62 -8.93 -12.15
CA GLU A 213 2.33 -9.64 -12.22
C GLU A 213 1.20 -8.82 -12.87
N PHE A 214 1.42 -7.52 -13.08
CA PHE A 214 0.40 -6.60 -13.60
C PHE A 214 0.62 -6.22 -15.07
N HIS A 215 -0.44 -5.72 -15.69
CA HIS A 215 -0.41 -5.24 -17.06
C HIS A 215 0.57 -4.04 -17.23
N PRO A 216 1.38 -3.96 -18.31
CA PRO A 216 2.40 -2.91 -18.47
C PRO A 216 1.83 -1.49 -18.65
N ARG A 217 0.57 -1.36 -19.07
CA ARG A 217 -0.17 -0.08 -19.14
C ARG A 217 -0.84 0.34 -17.82
N SER A 218 -0.56 -0.36 -16.72
CA SER A 218 -1.09 0.00 -15.40
C SER A 218 -0.40 1.24 -14.84
N LEU A 219 -1.01 1.83 -13.81
CA LEU A 219 -0.39 2.87 -12.98
C LEU A 219 -0.04 2.30 -11.61
N VAL A 220 1.04 2.81 -11.03
CA VAL A 220 1.45 2.52 -9.66
C VAL A 220 1.26 3.79 -8.84
N GLU A 221 0.66 3.66 -7.66
CA GLU A 221 0.41 4.77 -6.74
C GLU A 221 0.90 4.42 -5.35
N LEU A 222 1.70 5.30 -4.76
CA LEU A 222 1.93 5.35 -3.33
C LEU A 222 0.97 6.37 -2.74
N ASP A 223 0.03 5.94 -1.91
CA ASP A 223 -0.92 6.80 -1.21
C ASP A 223 -0.60 6.80 0.29
N TYR A 224 -0.39 7.98 0.86
CA TYR A 224 -0.17 8.13 2.31
C TYR A 224 -1.42 7.77 3.10
N GLY A 225 -2.58 7.71 2.45
CA GLY A 225 -3.77 7.07 2.98
C GLY A 225 -4.20 7.66 4.31
N GLY A 226 -4.18 6.85 5.37
CA GLY A 226 -4.49 7.28 6.73
C GLY A 226 -3.45 8.22 7.34
N LEU A 227 -2.17 8.12 6.94
CA LEU A 227 -1.08 8.91 7.55
C LEU A 227 -1.29 10.42 7.43
N VAL A 228 -2.00 10.86 6.40
CA VAL A 228 -2.32 12.28 6.21
C VAL A 228 -3.19 12.86 7.35
N HIS A 229 -3.83 12.00 8.15
CA HIS A 229 -4.58 12.39 9.34
C HIS A 229 -3.73 12.40 10.62
N ALA A 230 -2.61 11.67 10.67
CA ALA A 230 -1.71 11.63 11.83
C ALA A 230 -0.53 12.61 11.72
N LEU A 231 -0.19 13.03 10.50
CA LEU A 231 0.99 13.84 10.22
C LEU A 231 0.63 15.32 10.07
N PRO A 232 1.47 16.23 10.60
CA PRO A 232 1.23 17.66 10.50
C PRO A 232 1.41 18.15 9.06
N GLU A 233 0.76 19.26 8.72
CA GLU A 233 0.75 19.83 7.36
C GLU A 233 2.17 20.11 6.85
N GLU A 234 3.02 20.67 7.71
CA GLU A 234 4.40 21.02 7.38
C GLU A 234 5.24 19.78 7.05
N PHE A 235 4.94 18.65 7.69
CA PHE A 235 5.59 17.38 7.36
C PHE A 235 5.13 16.89 5.99
N LEU A 236 3.83 16.93 5.70
CA LEU A 236 3.29 16.45 4.43
C LEU A 236 3.79 17.30 3.26
N ASP A 237 3.78 18.62 3.40
CA ASP A 237 4.26 19.54 2.36
C ASP A 237 5.79 19.42 2.16
N GLY A 238 6.55 19.30 3.25
CA GLY A 238 7.99 19.17 3.23
C GLY A 238 8.53 17.77 2.90
N ASP A 239 7.68 16.73 2.85
CA ASP A 239 8.13 15.38 2.56
C ASP A 239 8.53 15.21 1.09
N ARG A 240 9.82 14.94 0.89
CA ARG A 240 10.46 14.63 -0.40
C ARG A 240 11.22 13.32 -0.34
N SER A 241 10.62 12.32 0.31
CA SER A 241 11.25 11.02 0.54
C SER A 241 11.64 10.29 -0.76
N ALA A 242 10.86 10.43 -1.84
CA ALA A 242 11.24 9.91 -3.16
C ALA A 242 12.50 10.58 -3.73
N ALA A 243 12.62 11.91 -3.57
CA ALA A 243 13.81 12.66 -4.00
C ALA A 243 15.06 12.24 -3.21
N ASP A 244 14.94 12.05 -1.90
CA ASP A 244 16.05 11.61 -1.07
C ASP A 244 16.53 10.20 -1.46
N VAL A 245 15.61 9.27 -1.74
CA VAL A 245 15.96 7.93 -2.26
C VAL A 245 16.64 8.01 -3.62
N ALA A 246 16.11 8.82 -4.54
CA ALA A 246 16.72 9.02 -5.85
C ALA A 246 18.13 9.62 -5.76
N ALA A 247 18.34 10.60 -4.88
CA ALA A 247 19.64 11.20 -4.61
C ALA A 247 20.63 10.18 -4.01
N GLY A 248 20.18 9.36 -3.06
CA GLY A 248 21.00 8.29 -2.49
C GLY A 248 21.44 7.27 -3.54
N LEU A 249 20.52 6.80 -4.38
CA LEU A 249 20.85 5.89 -5.48
C LEU A 249 21.76 6.54 -6.53
N ALA A 250 21.59 7.82 -6.83
CA ALA A 250 22.46 8.54 -7.76
C ALA A 250 23.89 8.67 -7.20
N ALA A 251 24.03 9.00 -5.92
CA ALA A 251 25.32 9.09 -5.24
C ALA A 251 26.04 7.73 -5.19
N LEU A 252 25.33 6.65 -4.85
CA LEU A 252 25.89 5.28 -4.90
C LEU A 252 26.41 4.93 -6.30
N ARG A 253 25.64 5.25 -7.35
CA ARG A 253 26.08 5.02 -8.74
C ARG A 253 27.33 5.81 -9.12
N ALA A 254 27.53 6.98 -8.52
CA ALA A 254 28.70 7.82 -8.73
C ALA A 254 29.90 7.42 -7.85
N GLY A 255 29.77 6.40 -7.00
CA GLY A 255 30.77 6.04 -5.99
C GLY A 255 30.87 7.03 -4.82
N ASP A 256 29.91 7.96 -4.71
CA ASP A 256 29.84 8.94 -3.62
C ASP A 256 29.10 8.35 -2.41
N GLY A 257 29.82 7.55 -1.62
CA GLY A 257 29.29 6.94 -0.40
C GLY A 257 28.86 7.98 0.65
N ALA A 258 29.55 9.13 0.73
CA ALA A 258 29.21 10.18 1.69
C ALA A 258 27.90 10.88 1.32
N GLY A 259 27.70 11.20 0.03
CA GLY A 259 26.44 11.73 -0.48
C GLY A 259 25.28 10.76 -0.28
N ALA A 260 25.52 9.46 -0.51
CA ALA A 260 24.52 8.42 -0.28
C ALA A 260 24.13 8.33 1.20
N ALA A 261 25.11 8.33 2.12
CA ALA A 261 24.86 8.31 3.56
C ALA A 261 24.06 9.53 4.02
N LYS A 262 24.40 10.73 3.54
CA LYS A 262 23.68 11.97 3.86
C LYS A 262 22.23 11.94 3.36
N ALA A 263 21.96 11.35 2.20
CA ALA A 263 20.60 11.20 1.70
C ALA A 263 19.78 10.20 2.55
N TYR A 264 20.40 9.07 2.92
CA TYR A 264 19.79 8.08 3.79
C TYR A 264 19.51 8.61 5.21
N GLU A 265 20.41 9.45 5.75
CA GLU A 265 20.23 10.10 7.05
C GLU A 265 19.02 11.02 7.07
N ARG A 266 18.86 11.90 6.06
CA ARG A 266 17.67 12.78 5.94
C ARG A 266 16.37 11.97 5.91
N LEU A 267 16.34 10.88 5.15
CA LEU A 267 15.19 10.00 5.08
C LEU A 267 14.89 9.36 6.44
N THR A 268 15.92 8.81 7.09
CA THR A 268 15.80 8.14 8.40
C THR A 268 15.34 9.11 9.47
N GLU A 269 15.89 10.32 9.52
CA GLU A 269 15.51 11.35 10.47
C GLU A 269 14.05 11.79 10.28
N ARG A 270 13.62 12.00 9.03
CA ARG A 270 12.22 12.31 8.72
C ARG A 270 11.27 11.22 9.22
N TRP A 271 11.56 9.96 8.91
CA TRP A 271 10.68 8.85 9.30
C TRP A 271 10.79 8.46 10.78
N ARG A 272 11.85 8.86 11.49
CA ARG A 272 11.96 8.72 12.95
C ARG A 272 10.82 9.47 13.66
N ALA A 273 10.44 10.65 13.17
CA ALA A 273 9.34 11.44 13.74
C ALA A 273 7.97 10.76 13.59
N VAL A 274 7.80 9.91 12.57
CA VAL A 274 6.58 9.11 12.37
C VAL A 274 6.56 7.92 13.32
N ARG A 275 7.68 7.19 13.45
CA ARG A 275 7.80 6.09 14.44
C ARG A 275 7.59 6.58 15.88
N ALA A 276 8.08 7.78 16.21
CA ALA A 276 7.84 8.37 17.54
C ALA A 276 6.34 8.59 17.80
N ARG A 277 5.55 8.97 16.78
CA ARG A 277 4.09 9.10 16.90
C ARG A 277 3.41 7.76 17.06
N GLN A 278 3.88 6.70 16.40
CA GLN A 278 3.37 5.35 16.58
C GLN A 278 3.47 4.91 18.05
N HIS A 279 4.60 5.16 18.72
CA HIS A 279 4.76 4.79 20.13
C HIS A 279 3.96 5.65 21.11
N ALA A 280 3.52 6.83 20.68
CA ALA A 280 2.74 7.75 21.50
C ALA A 280 1.22 7.53 21.37
N ASN A 281 0.77 6.66 20.46
CA ASN A 281 -0.63 6.25 20.26
C ASN A 281 -0.82 4.80 20.71
#